data_AF-A0A971LFT2-F1
#
_entry.id   AF-A0A971LFT2-F1
#
_cell.length_a   1.000
_cell.length_b   1.000
_cell.length_c   1.000
_cell.angle_alpha   90.00
_cell.angle_beta   90.00
_cell.angle_gamma   90.00
#
_symmetry.space_group_name_H-M   'P 1'
#
loop_
_entity.id
_entity.type
_entity.pdbx_description
1 polymer ?
#
loop_
_entity_poly.entity_id
_entity_poly.type
_entity_poly.pdbx_seq_one_letter_code
_entity_poly.pdbx_strand_id
1 'polypeptide(L)'
;IAAIVCMQPTPGKTIETGINRFIGTMIGGLFGYILIMVSTIIPHYNDYLFVLVIPVLMTLCISTCVWLKKYDSVIICCVVYLIIALEVGDNTGNAINYVAMRILDTIIGIGLATLINKFIFPYKGKAREE
;
A
#
# COMPACT_ATOMS: atom_id res chain seq x y z
N ILE A 1 6.56 11.33 3.02
CA ILE A 1 5.79 11.02 1.79
C ILE A 1 4.28 10.88 2.08
N ALA A 2 3.87 10.12 3.09
CA ALA A 2 2.43 9.88 3.36
C ALA A 2 1.60 11.14 3.66
N ALA A 3 2.13 12.10 4.42
CA ALA A 3 1.42 13.34 4.73
C ALA A 3 1.06 14.17 3.49
N ILE A 4 1.98 14.29 2.52
CA ILE A 4 1.76 15.06 1.28
C ILE A 4 0.70 14.39 0.40
N VAL A 5 0.73 13.06 0.30
CA VAL A 5 -0.21 12.34 -0.57
C VAL A 5 -1.60 12.17 0.07
N CYS A 6 -1.71 12.17 1.40
CA CYS A 6 -3.00 12.17 2.08
C CYS A 6 -3.62 13.58 2.19
N MET A 7 -2.86 14.64 1.91
CA MET A 7 -3.35 16.02 1.97
C MET A 7 -4.32 16.26 0.79
N GLN A 8 -5.61 16.29 1.11
CA GLN A 8 -6.71 16.54 0.18
C GLN A 8 -7.44 17.80 0.64
N PRO A 9 -8.13 18.53 -0.25
CA PRO A 9 -8.81 19.79 0.09
C PRO A 9 -9.95 19.65 1.11
N THR A 10 -10.36 18.43 1.47
CA THR A 10 -11.43 18.17 2.44
C THR A 10 -11.00 17.06 3.41
N PRO A 11 -11.23 17.20 4.73
CA PRO A 11 -10.82 16.21 5.72
C PRO A 11 -11.43 14.82 5.48
N GLY A 12 -12.66 14.74 4.97
CA GLY A 12 -13.28 13.47 4.59
C GLY A 12 -12.53 12.74 3.46
N LYS A 13 -12.08 13.48 2.43
CA LYS A 13 -11.28 12.96 1.31
C LYS A 13 -9.88 12.54 1.75
N THR A 14 -9.29 13.25 2.73
CA THR A 14 -8.01 12.87 3.35
C THR A 14 -8.09 11.53 4.06
N ILE A 15 -9.14 11.30 4.85
CA ILE A 15 -9.36 10.02 5.53
C ILE A 15 -9.62 8.91 4.51
N GLU A 16 -10.47 9.15 3.50
CA GLU A 16 -10.74 8.18 2.44
C GLU A 16 -9.47 7.78 1.68
N THR A 17 -8.65 8.76 1.28
CA THR A 17 -7.34 8.52 0.65
C THR A 17 -6.39 7.75 1.57
N GLY A 18 -6.42 8.07 2.87
CA GLY A 18 -5.67 7.37 3.91
C GLY A 18 -6.07 5.91 4.06
N ILE A 19 -7.36 5.62 4.14
CA ILE A 19 -7.89 4.26 4.24
C ILE A 19 -7.54 3.48 2.97
N ASN A 20 -7.68 4.08 1.79
CA ASN A 20 -7.28 3.43 0.54
C ASN A 20 -5.78 3.10 0.54
N ARG A 21 -4.93 3.98 1.09
CA ARG A 21 -3.50 3.74 1.32
C ARG A 21 -3.22 2.58 2.27
N PHE A 22 -3.92 2.53 3.39
CA PHE A 22 -3.78 1.48 4.38
C PHE A 22 -4.19 0.12 3.80
N ILE A 23 -5.35 0.05 3.13
CA ILE A 23 -5.84 -1.17 2.48
C ILE A 23 -4.87 -1.65 1.40
N GLY A 24 -4.36 -0.75 0.55
CA GLY A 24 -3.37 -1.10 -0.48
C GLY A 24 -2.08 -1.69 0.12
N THR A 25 -1.59 -1.09 1.21
CA THR A 25 -0.40 -1.57 1.91
C THR A 25 -0.62 -2.94 2.55
N MET A 26 -1.79 -3.16 3.17
CA MET A 26 -2.16 -4.44 3.77
C MET A 26 -2.25 -5.56 2.73
N ILE A 27 -2.92 -5.32 1.60
CA ILE A 27 -3.07 -6.32 0.54
C ILE A 27 -1.72 -6.60 -0.12
N GLY A 28 -0.96 -5.56 -0.49
CA GLY A 28 0.37 -5.72 -1.07
C GLY A 28 1.34 -6.45 -0.14
N GLY A 29 1.28 -6.15 1.16
CA GLY A 29 2.05 -6.84 2.20
C GLY A 29 1.66 -8.31 2.35
N LEU A 30 0.36 -8.63 2.32
CA LEU A 30 -0.13 -10.00 2.39
C LEU A 30 0.35 -10.84 1.18
N PHE A 31 0.20 -10.32 -0.03
CA PHE A 31 0.68 -11.01 -1.24
C PHE A 31 2.21 -11.11 -1.29
N GLY A 32 2.93 -10.10 -0.79
CA GLY A 32 4.38 -10.17 -0.63
C GLY A 32 4.82 -11.22 0.40
N TYR A 33 4.08 -11.38 1.50
CA TYR A 33 4.33 -12.46 2.45
C TYR A 33 4.08 -13.85 1.85
N ILE A 34 3.02 -14.01 1.05
CA ILE A 34 2.77 -15.24 0.28
C ILE A 34 3.95 -15.53 -0.66
N LEU A 35 4.49 -14.51 -1.33
CA LEU A 35 5.67 -14.65 -2.18
C LEU A 35 6.90 -15.16 -1.39
N ILE A 36 7.15 -14.64 -0.19
CA ILE A 36 8.23 -15.11 0.71
C ILE A 36 8.02 -16.59 1.08
N MET A 37 6.80 -16.97 1.46
CA MET A 37 6.44 -18.35 1.78
C MET A 37 6.72 -19.29 0.61
N VAL A 38 6.29 -18.90 -0.60
CA VAL A 38 6.56 -19.66 -1.83
C VAL A 38 8.06 -19.78 -2.10
N SER A 39 8.82 -18.70 -1.88
CA SER A 39 10.28 -18.70 -2.01
C SER A 39 10.99 -19.59 -1.00
N THR A 40 10.38 -19.90 0.14
CA THR A 40 10.96 -20.78 1.17
C THR A 40 10.69 -22.25 0.86
N ILE A 41 9.56 -22.56 0.20
CA ILE A 41 9.15 -23.92 -0.18
C ILE A 41 9.86 -24.39 -1.46
N ILE A 42 10.18 -23.47 -2.36
CA ILE A 42 10.91 -23.76 -3.60
C ILE A 42 12.39 -23.46 -3.35
N PRO A 43 13.24 -24.48 -3.02
CA PRO A 43 14.64 -24.23 -2.74
C PRO A 43 15.35 -23.80 -4.03
N HIS A 44 16.11 -22.72 -3.91
CA HIS A 44 17.07 -22.22 -4.89
C HIS A 44 16.56 -22.13 -6.34
N TYR A 45 16.07 -20.94 -6.70
CA TYR A 45 16.51 -20.27 -7.92
C TYR A 45 16.52 -21.16 -9.19
N ASN A 46 15.38 -21.79 -9.50
CA ASN A 46 15.08 -21.96 -10.90
C ASN A 46 14.61 -20.57 -11.38
N ASP A 47 15.57 -19.70 -11.71
CA ASP A 47 15.38 -18.28 -12.06
C ASP A 47 14.11 -18.04 -12.90
N TYR A 48 13.88 -18.94 -13.84
CA TYR A 48 12.76 -18.93 -14.76
C TYR A 48 11.38 -19.04 -14.07
N LEU A 49 11.26 -19.82 -13.00
CA LEU A 49 10.01 -19.97 -12.25
C LEU A 49 9.70 -18.70 -11.45
N PHE A 50 10.70 -18.08 -10.83
CA PHE A 50 10.49 -16.87 -10.04
C PHE A 50 10.10 -15.67 -10.91
N VAL A 51 10.70 -15.57 -12.10
CA VAL A 51 10.37 -14.57 -13.14
C VAL A 51 8.92 -14.69 -13.60
N LEU A 52 8.31 -15.88 -13.59
CA LEU A 52 6.89 -16.08 -13.90
C LEU A 52 5.97 -15.88 -12.70
N VAL A 53 6.40 -16.28 -11.51
CA VAL A 53 5.57 -16.21 -10.29
C VAL A 53 5.29 -14.77 -9.87
N ILE A 54 6.27 -13.86 -9.98
CA ILE A 54 6.10 -12.44 -9.63
C ILE A 54 4.95 -11.79 -10.42
N PRO A 55 4.94 -11.77 -11.77
CA PRO A 55 3.87 -11.12 -12.52
C PRO A 55 2.50 -11.79 -12.35
N VAL A 56 2.47 -13.11 -12.12
CA VAL A 56 1.22 -13.84 -11.83
C VAL A 56 0.62 -13.39 -10.49
N LEU A 57 1.42 -13.35 -9.43
CA LEU A 57 0.99 -12.86 -8.12
C LEU A 57 0.64 -11.37 -8.15
N MET A 58 1.36 -10.57 -8.94
CA MET A 58 1.05 -9.16 -9.14
C MET A 58 -0.34 -8.99 -9.77
N THR A 59 -0.65 -9.75 -10.82
CA THR A 59 -1.98 -9.76 -11.46
C THR A 59 -3.07 -10.16 -10.47
N LEU A 60 -2.78 -11.10 -9.54
CA LEU A 60 -3.69 -11.46 -8.45
C LEU A 60 -3.86 -10.33 -7.39
N CYS A 61 -2.80 -9.58 -7.03
CA CYS A 61 -2.88 -8.38 -6.17
C CYS A 61 -3.87 -7.37 -6.79
N ILE A 62 -3.68 -7.07 -8.08
CA ILE A 62 -4.53 -6.12 -8.81
C ILE A 62 -5.98 -6.62 -8.85
N SER A 63 -6.19 -7.88 -9.23
CA SER A 63 -7.54 -8.47 -9.33
C SER A 63 -8.26 -8.42 -7.97
N THR A 64 -7.54 -8.69 -6.88
CA THR A 64 -8.07 -8.62 -5.51
C THR A 64 -8.44 -7.19 -5.12
N CYS A 65 -7.61 -6.20 -5.43
CA CYS A 65 -7.94 -4.79 -5.22
C CYS A 65 -9.16 -4.33 -6.04
N VAL A 66 -9.28 -4.81 -7.28
CA VAL A 66 -10.43 -4.51 -8.17
C VAL A 66 -11.71 -5.16 -7.65
N TRP A 67 -11.64 -6.40 -7.18
CA TRP A 67 -12.77 -7.10 -6.55
C TRP A 67 -13.29 -6.38 -5.31
N LEU A 68 -12.38 -5.80 -4.52
CA LEU A 68 -12.72 -4.96 -3.37
C LEU A 68 -13.27 -3.58 -3.76
N LYS A 69 -13.38 -3.27 -5.05
CA LYS A 69 -13.77 -1.96 -5.61
C LYS A 69 -12.90 -0.80 -5.09
N LYS A 70 -11.63 -1.08 -4.77
CA LYS A 70 -10.66 -0.13 -4.21
C LYS A 70 -9.57 0.20 -5.23
N TYR A 71 -9.97 0.87 -6.32
CA TYR A 71 -9.08 1.24 -7.42
C TYR A 71 -7.92 2.15 -7.00
N ASP A 72 -8.18 3.11 -6.10
CA ASP A 72 -7.16 4.03 -5.57
C ASP A 72 -6.06 3.31 -4.76
N SER A 73 -6.35 2.10 -4.28
CA SER A 73 -5.41 1.28 -3.50
C SER A 73 -4.46 0.45 -4.37
N VAL A 74 -4.78 0.25 -5.66
CA VAL A 74 -4.07 -0.66 -6.56
C VAL A 74 -2.60 -0.28 -6.72
N ILE A 75 -2.33 1.02 -6.95
CA ILE A 75 -0.96 1.53 -7.15
C ILE A 75 -0.10 1.19 -5.92
N ILE A 76 -0.66 1.34 -4.73
CA ILE A 76 0.06 1.14 -3.47
C ILE A 76 0.21 -0.36 -3.15
N CYS A 77 -0.78 -1.21 -3.49
CA CYS A 77 -0.62 -2.68 -3.50
C CYS A 77 0.63 -3.06 -4.29
N CYS A 78 0.71 -2.58 -5.54
CA CYS A 78 1.75 -2.95 -6.48
C CYS A 78 3.13 -2.48 -6.01
N VAL A 79 3.24 -1.25 -5.52
CA VAL A 79 4.51 -0.72 -5.00
C VAL A 79 5.00 -1.55 -3.80
N VAL A 80 4.13 -1.81 -2.82
CA VAL A 80 4.51 -2.57 -1.62
C VAL A 80 4.87 -4.01 -1.96
N TYR A 81 4.08 -4.65 -2.83
CA TYR A 81 4.37 -5.99 -3.32
C TYR A 81 5.72 -6.07 -4.04
N LEU A 82 6.01 -5.13 -4.95
CA LEU A 82 7.27 -5.09 -5.69
C LEU A 82 8.48 -4.91 -4.76
N ILE A 83 8.38 -4.06 -3.76
CA ILE A 83 9.49 -3.86 -2.81
C ILE A 83 9.81 -5.17 -2.09
N ILE A 84 8.78 -5.88 -1.60
CA ILE A 84 8.98 -7.18 -0.96
C ILE A 84 9.57 -8.18 -1.98
N ALA A 85 9.04 -8.21 -3.21
CA ALA A 85 9.49 -9.13 -4.25
C ALA A 85 10.97 -8.95 -4.62
N LEU A 86 11.45 -7.71 -4.64
CA LEU A 86 12.86 -7.41 -4.88
C LEU A 86 13.75 -7.83 -3.70
N GLU A 87 13.23 -7.79 -2.47
CA GLU A 87 14.00 -8.01 -1.25
C GLU A 87 14.05 -9.49 -0.81
N VAL A 88 13.13 -10.32 -1.32
CA VAL A 88 13.09 -11.79 -1.12
C VAL A 88 14.40 -12.48 -1.54
N GLY A 89 15.16 -11.92 -2.48
CA GLY A 89 16.44 -12.48 -2.94
C GLY A 89 17.64 -12.24 -2.03
N ASP A 90 17.64 -11.15 -1.25
CA ASP A 90 18.82 -10.68 -0.53
C ASP A 90 18.69 -10.83 1.01
N ASN A 91 17.53 -10.51 1.61
CA ASN A 91 17.34 -10.59 3.07
C ASN A 91 15.86 -10.54 3.50
N THR A 92 15.25 -11.71 3.70
CA THR A 92 13.84 -11.86 4.11
C THR A 92 13.46 -11.12 5.40
N GLY A 93 14.39 -10.99 6.36
CA GLY A 93 14.16 -10.28 7.62
C GLY A 93 13.95 -8.77 7.46
N ASN A 94 14.53 -8.17 6.41
CA ASN A 94 14.45 -6.73 6.15
C ASN A 94 13.10 -6.35 5.52
N ALA A 95 12.57 -7.20 4.64
CA ALA A 95 11.30 -6.96 3.96
C ALA A 95 10.11 -6.84 4.94
N ILE A 96 10.04 -7.71 5.96
CA ILE A 96 8.95 -7.66 6.96
C ILE A 96 9.04 -6.36 7.79
N ASN A 97 10.25 -5.96 8.18
CA ASN A 97 10.49 -4.70 8.89
C ASN A 97 10.09 -3.50 8.02
N TYR A 98 10.45 -3.52 6.73
CA TYR A 98 10.06 -2.48 5.78
C TYR A 98 8.54 -2.32 5.67
N VAL A 99 7.79 -3.42 5.57
CA VAL A 99 6.32 -3.38 5.51
C VAL A 99 5.73 -2.79 6.79
N ALA A 100 6.25 -3.18 7.96
CA ALA A 100 5.82 -2.61 9.23
C ALA A 100 6.07 -1.10 9.29
N MET A 101 7.25 -0.65 8.86
CA MET A 101 7.58 0.78 8.78
C MET A 101 6.69 1.52 7.78
N ARG A 102 6.33 0.91 6.65
CA ARG A 102 5.36 1.49 5.69
C ARG A 102 3.97 1.64 6.28
N ILE A 103 3.49 0.65 7.03
CA ILE A 103 2.20 0.72 7.73
C ILE A 103 2.23 1.87 8.75
N LEU A 104 3.27 1.96 9.58
CA LEU A 104 3.43 3.04 10.55
C LEU A 104 3.51 4.42 9.88
N ASP A 105 4.33 4.56 8.83
CA ASP A 105 4.44 5.79 8.03
C ASP A 105 3.07 6.22 7.47
N THR A 106 2.26 5.26 7.00
CA THR A 106 0.91 5.56 6.51
C THR A 106 -0.03 5.98 7.63
N ILE A 107 -0.04 5.30 8.78
CA ILE A 107 -0.90 5.65 9.92
C ILE A 107 -0.55 7.06 10.43
N ILE A 108 0.73 7.34 10.65
CA ILE A 108 1.22 8.65 11.10
C ILE A 108 0.89 9.72 10.06
N GLY A 109 1.09 9.43 8.76
CA GLY A 109 0.78 10.34 7.68
C GLY A 109 -0.71 10.70 7.59
N ILE A 110 -1.60 9.73 7.82
CA ILE A 110 -3.06 9.96 7.85
C ILE A 110 -3.44 10.80 9.06
N GLY A 111 -2.88 10.51 10.24
CA GLY A 111 -3.12 11.28 11.46
C GLY A 111 -2.70 12.73 11.31
N LEU A 112 -1.48 12.98 10.83
CA LEU A 112 -0.96 14.33 10.58
C LEU A 112 -1.77 15.06 9.51
N ALA A 113 -2.09 14.41 8.38
CA ALA A 113 -2.88 15.04 7.32
C ALA A 113 -4.29 15.42 7.82
N THR A 114 -4.94 14.56 8.61
CA THR A 114 -6.25 14.84 9.19
C THR A 114 -6.19 15.98 10.20
N LEU A 115 -5.14 16.05 11.02
CA LEU A 115 -4.93 17.12 12.00
C LEU A 115 -4.73 18.48 11.31
N ILE A 116 -3.86 18.54 10.31
CA ILE A 116 -3.58 19.76 9.53
C ILE A 116 -4.85 20.23 8.82
N ASN A 117 -5.58 19.32 8.19
CA ASN A 117 -6.81 19.64 7.45
C ASN A 117 -7.97 20.07 8.38
N LYS A 118 -7.92 19.73 9.67
CA LYS A 118 -8.91 20.15 10.67
C LYS A 118 -8.55 21.47 11.36
N PHE A 119 -7.27 21.69 11.66
CA PHE A 119 -6.83 22.81 12.51
C PHE A 119 -6.19 23.98 11.75
N ILE A 120 -5.48 23.74 10.65
CA ILE A 120 -4.71 24.78 9.94
C ILE A 120 -5.48 25.31 8.72
N PHE A 121 -6.14 24.42 7.96
CA PHE A 121 -7.04 24.79 6.87
C PHE A 121 -8.43 24.15 7.08
N PRO A 122 -9.23 24.62 8.04
CA PRO A 122 -10.59 24.12 8.21
C PRO A 122 -11.34 24.35 6.89
N TYR A 123 -11.77 23.25 6.25
CA TYR A 123 -12.63 23.28 5.08
C TYR A 123 -13.88 24.10 5.42
N LYS A 124 -13.92 25.37 5.02
CA LYS A 124 -15.15 26.13 4.88
C LYS A 124 -15.88 25.46 3.73
N GLY A 125 -16.83 24.59 4.08
CA GLY A 125 -17.72 23.98 3.10
C GLY A 125 -18.21 25.04 2.14
N LYS A 126 -18.16 24.75 0.84
CA LYS A 126 -18.93 25.51 -0.14
C LYS A 126 -20.31 25.72 0.47
N ALA A 127 -20.60 26.98 0.81
CA ALA A 127 -21.97 27.40 0.94
C ALA A 127 -22.65 26.97 -0.35
N ARG A 128 -23.74 26.24 -0.16
CA ARG A 128 -24.75 25.99 -1.18
C ARG A 128 -25.02 27.30 -1.92
N GLU A 129 -24.66 27.36 -3.18
CA GLU A 129 -25.15 28.32 -4.18
C GLU A 129 -25.53 27.43 -5.36
N GLU A 130 -26.77 26.93 -5.31
CA GLU A 130 -27.92 27.37 -6.14
C GLU A 130 -27.77 26.92 -7.60
#